data_AF-A0A7V2H704-F1
#
_entry.id   AF-A0A7V2H704-F1
#
_cell.length_a   1.000
_cell.length_b   1.000
_cell.length_c   1.000
_cell.angle_alpha   90.00
_cell.angle_beta   90.00
_cell.angle_gamma   90.00
#
_symmetry.space_group_name_H-M   'P 1'
#
loop_
_entity.id
_entity.type
_entity.pdbx_description
1 polymer ?
#
loop_
_entity_poly.entity_id
_entity_poly.type
_entity_poly.pdbx_seq_one_letter_code
_entity_poly.pdbx_strand_id
1 'polypeptide(L)'
;MMVLSGILALMCGVAGWYYAFYSTAAGALAGVESAGVNRARIKLRRINGMLMILLGVTLYLLTSSLEQKWSAILSVVLLGSSLLLLLVVGLLAILDLKLTRRLREALQDR
;
A
#
# COMPACT_ATOMS: atom_id res chain seq x y z
N MET A 1 -15.45 17.54 8.11
CA MET A 1 -14.29 17.03 7.34
C MET A 1 -13.59 15.88 8.06
N MET A 2 -13.29 16.02 9.36
CA MET A 2 -12.67 15.00 10.22
C MET A 2 -13.19 13.56 10.08
N VAL A 3 -14.52 13.36 9.95
CA VAL A 3 -15.10 12.01 9.80
C VAL A 3 -14.66 11.35 8.50
N LEU A 4 -14.71 12.07 7.37
CA LEU A 4 -14.36 11.51 6.07
C LEU A 4 -12.85 11.25 5.95
N SER A 5 -12.01 12.17 6.42
CA SER A 5 -10.55 11.97 6.43
C SER A 5 -10.13 10.87 7.37
N GLY A 6 -10.76 10.76 8.55
CA GLY A 6 -10.55 9.67 9.49
C GLY A 6 -10.95 8.31 8.91
N ILE A 7 -12.11 8.23 8.25
CA ILE A 7 -12.53 7.01 7.54
C ILE A 7 -11.51 6.63 6.46
N LEU A 8 -11.07 7.58 5.63
CA LEU A 8 -10.07 7.31 4.59
C LEU A 8 -8.75 6.80 5.18
N ALA A 9 -8.24 7.47 6.22
CA ALA A 9 -7.02 7.07 6.90
C ALA A 9 -7.12 5.65 7.49
N LEU A 10 -8.26 5.33 8.13
CA LEU A 10 -8.54 4.01 8.66
C LEU A 10 -8.65 2.96 7.55
N MET A 11 -9.34 3.27 6.45
CA MET A 11 -9.44 2.37 5.30
C MET A 11 -8.06 2.06 4.71
N CYS A 12 -7.20 3.07 4.54
CA CYS A 12 -5.82 2.87 4.11
C CYS A 12 -5.03 1.98 5.09
N GLY A 13 -5.16 2.25 6.39
CA GLY A 13 -4.51 1.47 7.44
C GLY A 13 -4.95 0.00 7.46
N VAL A 14 -6.25 -0.26 7.44
CA VAL A 14 -6.83 -1.61 7.44
C VAL A 14 -6.46 -2.37 6.17
N ALA A 15 -6.55 -1.72 5.00
CA ALA A 15 -6.13 -2.32 3.74
C ALA A 15 -4.63 -2.67 3.77
N GLY A 16 -3.78 -1.76 4.26
CA GLY A 16 -2.35 -2.01 4.41
C GLY A 16 -2.03 -3.16 5.34
N TRP A 17 -2.71 -3.23 6.49
CA TRP A 17 -2.61 -4.34 7.45
C TRP A 17 -2.97 -5.68 6.82
N TYR A 18 -4.11 -5.74 6.12
CA TYR A 18 -4.52 -6.96 5.42
C TYR A 18 -3.48 -7.41 4.38
N TYR A 19 -2.99 -6.48 3.56
CA TYR A 19 -1.96 -6.77 2.55
C TYR A 19 -0.64 -7.26 3.18
N ALA A 20 -0.26 -6.69 4.33
CA ALA A 20 1.00 -7.01 4.97
C ALA A 20 1.00 -8.37 5.69
N PHE A 21 -0.12 -8.76 6.31
CA PHE A 21 -0.14 -9.92 7.20
C PHE A 21 -1.00 -11.08 6.71
N TYR A 22 -2.07 -10.81 5.94
CA TYR A 22 -3.12 -11.79 5.65
C TYR A 22 -3.26 -12.14 4.17
N SER A 23 -2.46 -11.56 3.27
CA SER A 23 -2.52 -11.91 1.85
C SER A 23 -2.13 -13.38 1.62
N THR A 24 -3.14 -14.23 1.37
CA THR A 24 -3.01 -15.68 1.16
C THR A 24 -2.51 -16.08 -0.24
N ALA A 25 -2.28 -15.11 -1.12
CA ALA A 25 -2.00 -15.37 -2.54
C ALA A 25 -0.78 -16.25 -2.79
N ALA A 26 0.21 -16.21 -1.90
CA ALA A 26 1.41 -17.02 -2.04
C ALA A 26 1.20 -18.50 -1.75
N GLY A 27 0.23 -18.84 -0.90
CA GLY A 27 -0.19 -20.23 -0.71
C GLY A 27 -0.90 -20.76 -1.94
N ALA A 28 -1.74 -19.94 -2.57
CA ALA A 28 -2.50 -20.31 -3.77
C ALA A 28 -1.60 -20.47 -5.02
N LEU A 29 -0.48 -19.75 -5.11
CA LEU A 29 0.41 -19.75 -6.28
C LEU A 29 1.61 -20.69 -6.17
N ALA A 30 1.79 -21.38 -5.03
CA ALA A 30 2.93 -22.27 -4.81
C ALA A 30 3.00 -23.46 -5.80
N GLY A 31 1.87 -23.87 -6.38
CA GLY A 31 1.81 -24.93 -7.40
C GLY A 31 2.00 -24.44 -8.84
N VAL A 32 2.08 -23.12 -9.08
CA VAL A 32 2.04 -22.54 -10.43
C VAL A 32 3.28 -21.67 -10.73
N GLU A 33 3.71 -20.84 -9.77
CA GLU A 33 4.91 -20.00 -9.91
C GLU A 33 6.17 -20.67 -9.33
N SER A 34 7.34 -20.30 -9.84
CA SER A 34 8.61 -20.68 -9.21
C SER A 34 8.71 -20.09 -7.80
N ALA A 35 9.29 -20.84 -6.88
CA ALA A 35 9.39 -20.45 -5.47
C ALA A 35 10.09 -19.08 -5.26
N GLY A 36 11.00 -18.69 -6.16
CA GLY A 36 11.68 -17.39 -6.10
C GLY A 36 10.76 -16.21 -6.43
N VAL A 37 9.97 -16.32 -7.51
CA VAL A 37 9.05 -15.26 -7.94
C VAL A 37 7.93 -15.07 -6.92
N ASN A 38 7.38 -16.16 -6.41
CA ASN A 38 6.34 -16.12 -5.39
C ASN A 38 6.82 -15.42 -4.10
N ARG A 39 8.05 -15.72 -3.64
CA ARG A 39 8.64 -15.03 -2.47
C ARG A 39 8.84 -13.54 -2.72
N ALA A 40 9.25 -13.13 -3.92
CA ALA A 40 9.41 -11.72 -4.26
C ALA A 40 8.05 -10.98 -4.23
N ARG A 41 6.99 -11.60 -4.77
CA ARG A 41 5.63 -11.07 -4.72
C ARG A 41 5.12 -10.89 -3.28
N ILE A 42 5.37 -11.86 -2.40
CA ILE A 42 5.06 -11.73 -0.96
C ILE A 42 5.76 -10.51 -0.38
N LYS A 43 7.08 -10.40 -0.57
CA LYS A 43 7.86 -9.27 -0.03
C LYS A 43 7.31 -7.94 -0.54
N LEU A 44 7.01 -7.85 -1.83
CA LEU A 44 6.45 -6.65 -2.45
C LEU A 44 5.09 -6.27 -1.84
N ARG A 45 4.20 -7.25 -1.61
CA ARG A 45 2.92 -7.02 -0.94
C ARG A 45 3.06 -6.61 0.52
N ARG A 46 4.00 -7.23 1.23
CA ARG A 46 4.29 -6.87 2.63
C ARG A 46 4.81 -5.44 2.75
N ILE A 47 5.79 -5.08 1.92
CA ILE A 47 6.34 -3.72 1.88
C ILE A 47 5.23 -2.73 1.51
N ASN A 48 4.45 -3.02 0.46
CA ASN A 48 3.35 -2.15 0.05
C ASN A 48 2.30 -1.97 1.16
N GLY A 49 1.92 -3.06 1.85
CA GLY A 49 0.99 -3.01 2.97
C GLY A 49 1.51 -2.14 4.13
N MET A 50 2.79 -2.26 4.48
CA MET A 50 3.43 -1.41 5.50
C MET A 50 3.43 0.06 5.11
N LEU A 51 3.70 0.37 3.84
CA LEU A 51 3.65 1.74 3.32
C LEU A 51 2.22 2.31 3.33
N MET A 52 1.21 1.48 3.07
CA MET A 52 -0.20 1.88 3.17
C MET A 52 -0.63 2.18 4.61
N ILE A 53 -0.13 1.42 5.59
CA ILE A 53 -0.34 1.73 7.02
C ILE A 53 0.27 3.09 7.35
N LEU A 54 1.53 3.31 6.94
CA LEU A 54 2.22 4.57 7.18
C LEU A 54 1.49 5.75 6.50
N LEU A 55 0.99 5.54 5.27
CA LEU A 55 0.17 6.52 4.56
C LEU A 55 -1.12 6.86 5.33
N GLY A 56 -1.80 5.86 5.89
CA GLY A 56 -2.99 6.08 6.73
C GLY A 56 -2.67 6.97 7.93
N VAL A 57 -1.56 6.70 8.62
CA VAL A 57 -1.09 7.52 9.76
C VAL A 57 -0.75 8.94 9.31
N THR A 58 0.00 9.12 8.22
CA THR A 58 0.39 10.46 7.75
C THR A 58 -0.80 11.27 7.26
N LEU A 59 -1.80 10.65 6.63
CA LEU A 59 -3.04 11.31 6.24
C LEU A 59 -3.84 11.78 7.46
N TYR A 60 -3.95 10.94 8.49
CA TYR A 60 -4.59 11.33 9.74
C TYR A 60 -3.88 12.53 10.39
N LEU A 61 -2.56 12.47 10.50
CA LEU A 61 -1.75 13.56 11.07
C LEU A 61 -1.83 14.85 10.25
N LEU A 62 -1.83 14.75 8.91
CA LEU A 62 -1.99 15.91 8.02
C LEU A 62 -3.33 16.60 8.25
N THR A 63 -4.42 15.84 8.28
CA THR A 63 -5.75 16.45 8.50
C THR A 63 -5.87 17.06 9.90
N SER A 64 -5.28 16.40 10.90
CA SER A 64 -5.20 16.94 12.27
C SER A 64 -4.36 18.22 12.34
N SER A 65 -3.25 18.31 11.59
CA SER A 65 -2.37 19.48 11.59
C SER A 65 -3.04 20.71 11.00
N LEU A 66 -3.84 20.53 9.96
CA LEU A 66 -4.60 21.59 9.31
C LEU A 66 -5.74 22.10 10.19
N GLU A 67 -6.45 21.20 10.88
CA GLU A 67 -7.57 21.57 11.75
C GLU A 67 -7.10 22.24 13.06
N GLN A 68 -6.08 21.69 13.70
CA GLN A 68 -5.55 22.20 14.97
C GLN A 68 -4.57 23.38 14.80
N LYS A 69 -4.39 23.87 13.55
CA LYS A 69 -3.48 24.98 13.22
C LYS A 69 -2.07 24.77 13.76
N TRP A 70 -1.52 23.57 13.55
CA TRP A 70 -0.11 23.29 13.84
C TRP A 70 0.81 24.16 12.96
N SER A 71 2.11 24.08 13.19
CA SER A 71 3.11 24.78 12.37
C SER A 71 2.90 24.53 10.86
N ALA A 72 3.00 25.60 10.06
CA ALA A 72 2.88 25.53 8.60
C ALA A 72 3.93 24.59 7.99
N ILE A 73 5.16 24.62 8.51
CA ILE A 73 6.26 23.76 8.05
C ILE A 73 5.89 22.29 8.27
N LEU A 74 5.35 21.95 9.45
CA LEU A 74 4.94 20.58 9.76
C LEU A 74 3.82 20.10 8.82
N SER A 75 2.84 20.95 8.54
CA SER A 75 1.76 20.61 7.61
C SER A 75 2.26 20.38 6.17
N VAL A 76 3.22 21.18 5.71
CA VAL A 76 3.85 21.01 4.39
C VAL A 76 4.67 19.71 4.33
N VAL A 77 5.43 19.39 5.38
CA VAL A 77 6.17 18.12 5.47
C VAL A 77 5.21 16.93 5.44
N LEU A 78 4.14 16.95 6.24
CA LEU A 78 3.13 15.89 6.27
C LEU A 78 2.44 15.70 4.92
N LEU A 79 2.14 16.80 4.21
CA LEU A 79 1.60 16.76 2.85
C LEU A 79 2.59 16.13 1.87
N GLY A 80 3.84 16.61 1.87
CA GLY A 80 4.89 16.08 1.01
C GLY A 80 5.15 14.59 1.25
N SER A 81 5.22 14.17 2.52
CA SER A 81 5.36 12.77 2.90
C SER A 81 4.17 11.92 2.45
N SER A 82 2.94 12.41 2.62
CA SER A 82 1.73 11.69 2.18
C SER A 82 1.69 11.50 0.66
N LEU A 83 2.03 12.54 -0.11
CA LEU A 83 2.11 12.47 -1.57
C LEU A 83 3.21 11.51 -2.04
N LEU A 84 4.38 11.56 -1.40
CA LEU A 84 5.48 10.64 -1.69
C LEU A 84 5.08 9.19 -1.41
N LEU A 85 4.47 8.92 -0.25
CA LEU A 85 3.99 7.58 0.10
C LEU A 85 2.93 7.09 -0.88
N LEU A 86 1.97 7.95 -1.27
CA LEU A 86 0.96 7.62 -2.26
C LEU A 86 1.59 7.24 -3.61
N LEU A 87 2.60 8.00 -4.06
CA LEU A 87 3.34 7.70 -5.29
C LEU A 87 4.03 6.34 -5.19
N VAL A 88 4.76 6.07 -4.10
CA VAL A 88 5.48 4.81 -3.91
C VAL A 88 4.52 3.61 -3.87
N VAL A 89 3.42 3.72 -3.10
CA VAL A 89 2.37 2.68 -3.05
C VAL A 89 1.78 2.44 -4.44
N GLY A 90 1.49 3.50 -5.19
CA GLY A 90 0.99 3.41 -6.57
C GLY A 90 1.97 2.68 -7.49
N LEU A 91 3.26 3.02 -7.44
CA LEU A 91 4.29 2.36 -8.24
C LEU A 91 4.42 0.87 -7.89
N LEU A 92 4.42 0.52 -6.60
CA LEU A 92 4.45 -0.88 -6.17
C LEU A 92 3.20 -1.65 -6.61
N ALA A 93 2.03 -1.03 -6.52
CA ALA A 93 0.77 -1.63 -7.00
C ALA A 93 0.81 -1.91 -8.50
N ILE A 94 1.36 -0.99 -9.31
CA ILE A 94 1.55 -1.20 -10.75
C ILE A 94 2.50 -2.37 -11.02
N LEU A 95 3.59 -2.48 -10.25
CA LEU A 95 4.51 -3.62 -10.37
C LEU A 95 3.81 -4.95 -10.03
N ASP A 96 3.00 -5.01 -8.97
CA ASP A 96 2.21 -6.20 -8.62
C ASP A 96 1.23 -6.57 -9.73
N LEU A 97 0.56 -5.58 -10.34
CA LEU A 97 -0.32 -5.80 -11.49
C LEU A 97 0.42 -6.34 -12.71
N LYS A 98 1.61 -5.80 -13.03
CA LYS A 98 2.44 -6.29 -14.13
C LYS A 98 2.88 -7.73 -13.91
N LEU A 99 3.31 -8.08 -12.70
CA LEU A 99 3.66 -9.46 -12.34
C LEU A 99 2.44 -10.40 -12.44
N THR A 100 1.25 -9.93 -12.05
CA THR A 100 0.01 -10.70 -12.17
C THR A 100 -0.41 -10.92 -13.61
N ARG A 101 -0.26 -9.91 -14.48
CA ARG A 101 -0.56 -10.04 -15.92
C ARG A 101 0.37 -11.04 -16.61
N ARG A 102 1.68 -10.95 -16.37
CA ARG A 102 2.67 -11.90 -16.92
C ARG A 102 2.39 -13.34 -16.52
N LEU A 103 1.98 -13.56 -15.26
CA LEU A 103 1.57 -14.88 -14.81
C LEU A 103 0.34 -15.38 -15.57
N ARG A 104 -0.65 -14.51 -15.78
CA ARG A 104 -1.88 -14.87 -16.49
C ARG A 104 -1.59 -15.25 -17.95
N GLU A 105 -0.74 -14.50 -18.63
CA GLU A 105 -0.29 -14.79 -20.00
C GLU A 105 0.42 -16.15 -20.05
N ALA A 106 1.37 -16.41 -19.16
CA ALA A 106 2.10 -17.68 -19.09
C ALA A 106 1.20 -18.89 -18.77
N LEU A 107 0.04 -18.68 -18.14
CA LEU A 107 -0.95 -19.73 -17.89
C LEU A 107 -1.89 -19.98 -19.06
N GLN A 108 -2.12 -18.99 -19.93
CA GLN A 108 -2.95 -19.13 -21.13
C GLN A 108 -2.20 -19.82 -22.27
N ASP A 109 -0.87 -19.72 -22.29
CA ASP A 109 0.01 -20.38 -23.27
C ASP A 109 0.28 -21.88 -22.94
N ARG A 110 -0.23 -22.39 -21.81
CA ARG A 110 -0.12 -23.80 -21.38
C ARG A 110 -1.44 -24.53 -21.55
#